data_AF-A0A7X0FST1-F1
#
_entry.id   AF-A0A7X0FST1-F1
#
_cell.length_a   1.000
_cell.length_b   1.000
_cell.length_c   1.000
_cell.angle_alpha   90.00
_cell.angle_beta   90.00
_cell.angle_gamma   90.00
#
_symmetry.space_group_name_H-M   'P 1'
#
loop_
_entity.id
_entity.type
_entity.pdbx_description
1 polymer ?
#
loop_
_entity_poly.entity_id
_entity_poly.type
_entity_poly.pdbx_seq_one_letter_code
_entity_poly.pdbx_strand_id
1 'polypeptide(L)'
;MSEQAVAARTASGWTAATVGIPLYTVFGALGLWLGSLAWTAMAADEVEHPTVLAGTMVATAIVSVVTAVIGVPAVALILARPLAASARYPRRAAAVFTVVGAAAAVIPGVFIALGSGHVGAGATFALLALILPAALTGLLAAFLLPAVAASRAVATVFAVAALAAVALVVVWTVVQLTPIGG
;
A
#
# COMPACT_ATOMS: atom_id res chain seq x y z
N MET A 1 -11.81 28.33 12.42
CA MET A 1 -11.66 26.90 12.81
C MET A 1 -10.69 26.87 13.98
N SER A 2 -11.06 26.33 15.15
CA SER A 2 -10.18 26.40 16.33
C SER A 2 -8.89 25.59 16.12
N GLU A 3 -7.80 26.01 16.77
CA GLU A 3 -6.51 25.31 16.78
C GLU A 3 -6.65 23.85 17.24
N GLN A 4 -7.48 23.62 18.26
CA GLN A 4 -7.84 22.28 18.75
C GLN A 4 -8.46 21.40 17.66
N ALA A 5 -9.29 21.97 16.78
CA ALA A 5 -9.92 21.22 15.69
C ALA A 5 -8.95 20.91 14.54
N VAL A 6 -7.81 21.63 14.43
CA VAL A 6 -6.73 21.28 13.50
C VAL A 6 -5.91 20.14 14.09
N ALA A 7 -5.47 20.27 15.34
CA ALA A 7 -4.67 19.26 16.02
C ALA A 7 -5.36 17.89 16.07
N ALA A 8 -6.66 17.85 16.39
CA ALA A 8 -7.43 16.60 16.42
C ALA A 8 -7.51 15.90 15.05
N ARG A 9 -7.56 16.67 13.96
CA ARG A 9 -7.57 16.11 12.59
C ARG A 9 -6.21 15.60 12.16
N THR A 10 -5.15 16.32 12.49
CA THR A 10 -3.80 15.87 12.21
C THR A 10 -3.52 14.58 12.97
N ALA A 11 -3.90 14.51 14.25
CA ALA A 11 -3.75 13.30 15.05
C ALA A 11 -4.52 12.10 14.45
N SER A 12 -5.78 12.28 14.03
CA SER A 12 -6.56 11.18 13.43
C SER A 12 -5.98 10.71 12.10
N GLY A 13 -5.47 11.61 11.27
CA GLY A 13 -4.77 11.27 10.03
C GLY A 13 -3.51 10.44 10.29
N TRP A 14 -2.69 10.84 11.27
CA TRP A 14 -1.51 10.07 11.64
C TRP A 14 -1.84 8.69 12.22
N THR A 15 -2.89 8.57 13.03
CA THR A 15 -3.34 7.26 13.52
C THR A 15 -3.79 6.35 12.37
N ALA A 16 -4.46 6.89 11.36
CA ALA A 16 -4.81 6.11 10.16
C ALA A 16 -3.56 5.69 9.36
N ALA A 17 -2.56 6.56 9.25
CA ALA A 17 -1.30 6.25 8.59
C ALA A 17 -0.49 5.17 9.33
N THR A 18 -0.39 5.24 10.66
CA THR A 18 0.37 4.24 11.46
C THR A 18 -0.26 2.85 11.42
N VAL A 19 -1.56 2.74 11.17
CA VAL A 19 -2.23 1.46 10.90
C VAL A 19 -2.06 1.05 9.44
N GLY A 20 -2.26 1.97 8.50
CA GLY A 20 -2.23 1.67 7.06
C GLY A 20 -0.87 1.22 6.55
N ILE A 21 0.21 1.87 6.98
CA ILE A 21 1.58 1.58 6.51
C ILE A 21 1.97 0.10 6.74
N PRO A 22 1.96 -0.44 7.98
CA PRO A 22 2.40 -1.82 8.20
C PRO A 22 1.48 -2.84 7.51
N LEU A 23 0.17 -2.58 7.45
CA LEU A 23 -0.76 -3.43 6.72
C LEU A 23 -0.46 -3.45 5.23
N TYR A 24 -0.23 -2.29 4.63
CA TYR A 24 0.11 -2.19 3.21
C TYR A 24 1.44 -2.85 2.91
N THR A 25 2.43 -2.73 3.80
CA THR A 25 3.71 -3.43 3.63
C THR A 25 3.54 -4.95 3.63
N VAL A 26 2.78 -5.50 4.56
CA VAL A 26 2.52 -6.96 4.62
C VAL A 26 1.74 -7.41 3.39
N PHE A 27 0.63 -6.76 3.06
CA PHE A 27 -0.17 -7.14 1.90
C PHE A 27 0.53 -6.88 0.58
N GLY A 28 1.32 -5.81 0.48
CA GLY A 28 2.11 -5.47 -0.70
C GLY A 28 3.20 -6.50 -0.97
N ALA A 29 3.91 -6.96 0.08
CA ALA A 29 4.89 -8.02 -0.04
C ALA A 29 4.26 -9.35 -0.48
N LEU A 30 3.13 -9.72 0.13
CA LEU A 30 2.35 -10.90 -0.27
C LEU A 30 1.83 -10.77 -1.71
N GLY A 31 1.33 -9.61 -2.08
CA GLY A 31 0.81 -9.30 -3.40
C GLY A 31 1.90 -9.35 -4.48
N LEU A 32 3.10 -8.83 -4.20
CA LEU A 32 4.26 -8.95 -5.07
C LEU A 32 4.66 -10.40 -5.30
N TRP A 33 4.69 -11.21 -4.24
CA TRP A 33 5.01 -12.64 -4.34
C TRP A 33 3.94 -13.42 -5.12
N LEU A 34 2.66 -13.22 -4.81
CA LEU A 34 1.55 -13.84 -5.56
C LEU A 34 1.51 -13.38 -7.01
N GLY A 35 1.76 -12.09 -7.25
CA GLY A 35 1.87 -11.50 -8.58
C GLY A 35 2.98 -12.16 -9.39
N SER A 36 4.16 -12.38 -8.80
CA SER A 36 5.27 -13.02 -9.52
C SER A 36 4.96 -14.47 -9.86
N LEU A 37 4.35 -15.23 -8.95
CA LEU A 37 3.90 -16.60 -9.23
C LEU A 37 2.87 -16.64 -10.37
N ALA A 38 1.88 -15.74 -10.34
CA ALA A 38 0.88 -15.64 -11.38
C ALA A 38 1.50 -15.25 -12.74
N TRP A 39 2.45 -14.30 -12.73
CA TRP A 39 3.20 -13.93 -13.92
C TRP A 39 3.92 -15.13 -14.52
N THR A 40 4.73 -15.84 -13.72
CA THR A 40 5.49 -17.01 -14.20
C THR A 40 4.59 -18.09 -14.77
N ALA A 41 3.43 -18.33 -14.14
CA ALA A 41 2.45 -19.29 -14.65
C ALA A 41 1.82 -18.85 -15.99
N MET A 42 1.57 -17.56 -16.18
CA MET A 42 0.92 -17.02 -17.39
C MET A 42 1.89 -16.80 -18.55
N ALA A 43 3.17 -16.54 -18.27
CA ALA A 43 4.20 -16.26 -19.27
C ALA A 43 5.12 -17.45 -19.53
N ALA A 44 4.75 -18.66 -19.09
CA ALA A 44 5.58 -19.86 -19.19
C ALA A 44 5.92 -20.26 -20.64
N ASP A 45 5.05 -19.93 -21.60
CA ASP A 45 5.20 -20.28 -23.02
C ASP A 45 5.85 -19.16 -23.85
N GLU A 46 6.04 -17.96 -23.28
CA GLU A 46 6.70 -16.85 -23.95
C GLU A 46 8.20 -16.92 -23.68
N VAL A 47 9.03 -16.75 -24.73
CA VAL A 47 10.50 -16.82 -24.61
C VAL A 47 10.94 -15.97 -23.44
N GLU A 48 11.52 -16.64 -22.44
CA GLU A 48 11.80 -16.09 -21.13
C GLU A 48 12.56 -14.76 -21.27
N HIS A 49 11.91 -13.65 -20.93
CA HIS A 49 12.55 -12.35 -20.78
C HIS A 49 12.70 -12.07 -19.28
N PRO A 50 13.63 -12.75 -18.57
CA PRO A 50 13.81 -12.58 -17.13
C PRO A 50 14.13 -11.12 -16.76
N THR A 51 14.68 -10.35 -17.69
CA THR A 51 14.91 -8.91 -17.57
C THR A 51 13.61 -8.09 -17.49
N VAL A 52 12.54 -8.49 -18.19
CA VAL A 52 11.23 -7.81 -18.17
C VAL A 52 10.50 -8.07 -16.85
N LEU A 53 10.53 -9.32 -16.37
CA LEU A 53 9.97 -9.65 -15.05
C LEU A 53 10.73 -8.92 -13.94
N ALA A 54 12.07 -8.96 -13.96
CA ALA A 54 12.89 -8.24 -12.99
C ALA A 54 12.61 -6.73 -13.00
N GLY A 55 12.54 -6.11 -14.19
CA GLY A 55 12.18 -4.71 -14.34
C GLY A 55 10.77 -4.39 -13.81
N THR A 56 9.80 -5.27 -14.05
CA THR A 56 8.42 -5.13 -13.56
C THR A 56 8.35 -5.24 -12.05
N MET A 57 9.10 -6.17 -11.45
CA MET A 57 9.19 -6.32 -9.99
C MET A 57 9.86 -5.09 -9.35
N VAL A 58 10.94 -4.57 -9.93
CA VAL A 58 11.60 -3.34 -9.44
C VAL A 58 10.69 -2.11 -9.59
N ALA A 59 10.02 -1.95 -10.72
CA ALA A 59 9.07 -0.85 -10.91
C ALA A 59 7.94 -0.92 -9.87
N THR A 60 7.40 -2.11 -9.62
CA THR A 60 6.32 -2.29 -8.66
C THR A 60 6.80 -2.14 -7.21
N ALA A 61 8.03 -2.56 -6.92
CA ALA A 61 8.70 -2.29 -5.66
C ALA A 61 8.74 -0.78 -5.37
N ILE A 62 9.24 0.01 -6.33
CA ILE A 62 9.34 1.47 -6.22
C ILE A 62 7.95 2.07 -6.02
N VAL A 63 6.97 1.67 -6.84
CA VAL A 63 5.57 2.14 -6.69
C VAL A 63 5.04 1.81 -5.30
N SER A 64 5.27 0.60 -4.80
CA SER A 64 4.82 0.18 -3.47
C SER A 64 5.46 1.01 -2.36
N VAL A 65 6.76 1.34 -2.47
CA VAL A 65 7.44 2.26 -1.54
C VAL A 65 6.79 3.64 -1.55
N VAL A 66 6.57 4.20 -2.74
CA VAL A 66 5.95 5.51 -2.91
C VAL A 66 4.51 5.50 -2.35
N THR A 67 3.74 4.45 -2.62
CA THR A 67 2.39 4.29 -2.08
C THR A 67 2.42 4.16 -0.56
N ALA A 68 3.32 3.37 0.02
CA ALA A 68 3.42 3.21 1.47
C ALA A 68 3.84 4.51 2.18
N VAL A 69 4.87 5.20 1.67
CA VAL A 69 5.50 6.35 2.33
C VAL A 69 4.74 7.65 2.08
N ILE A 70 4.17 7.82 0.88
CA ILE A 70 3.51 9.07 0.47
C ILE A 70 2.01 8.85 0.30
N GLY A 71 1.61 7.82 -0.45
CA GLY A 71 0.22 7.56 -0.79
C GLY A 71 -0.67 7.34 0.44
N VAL A 72 -0.28 6.41 1.32
CA VAL A 72 -1.04 6.07 2.53
C VAL A 72 -1.18 7.28 3.47
N PRO A 73 -0.11 8.02 3.84
CA PRO A 73 -0.25 9.23 4.63
C PRO A 73 -1.08 10.32 3.94
N ALA A 74 -0.90 10.54 2.64
CA ALA A 74 -1.66 11.56 1.91
C ALA A 74 -3.15 11.24 1.90
N VAL A 75 -3.53 10.01 1.57
CA VAL A 75 -4.93 9.55 1.61
C VAL A 75 -5.50 9.63 3.03
N ALA A 76 -4.72 9.22 4.04
CA ALA A 76 -5.13 9.32 5.44
C ALA A 76 -5.38 10.78 5.88
N LEU A 77 -4.53 11.72 5.48
CA LEU A 77 -4.67 13.14 5.81
C LEU A 77 -5.81 13.82 5.05
N ILE A 78 -5.98 13.51 3.76
CA ILE A 78 -7.10 14.02 2.94
C ILE A 78 -8.42 13.53 3.53
N LEU A 79 -8.47 12.25 3.91
CA LEU A 79 -9.66 11.65 4.47
C LEU A 79 -9.85 11.98 5.97
N ALA A 80 -8.86 12.53 6.67
CA ALA A 80 -8.98 12.83 8.11
C ALA A 80 -10.18 13.73 8.44
N ARG A 81 -10.52 14.69 7.56
CA ARG A 81 -11.70 15.55 7.69
C ARG A 81 -13.02 14.77 7.59
N PRO A 82 -13.32 14.09 6.47
CA PRO A 82 -14.55 13.31 6.35
C PRO A 82 -14.59 12.14 7.33
N LEU A 83 -13.46 11.54 7.68
CA LEU A 83 -13.37 10.46 8.68
C LEU A 83 -13.71 10.96 10.09
N ALA A 84 -13.23 12.13 10.49
CA ALA A 84 -13.59 12.73 11.78
C ALA A 84 -15.09 13.04 11.86
N ALA A 85 -15.69 13.52 10.76
CA ALA A 85 -17.14 13.70 10.66
C ALA A 85 -17.89 12.35 10.63
N SER A 86 -17.25 11.31 10.08
CA SER A 86 -17.78 9.94 9.95
C SER A 86 -17.44 9.05 11.14
N ALA A 87 -16.96 9.59 12.27
CA ALA A 87 -16.72 8.80 13.48
C ALA A 87 -18.00 8.09 13.98
N ARG A 88 -19.18 8.57 13.58
CA ARG A 88 -20.48 7.89 13.77
C ARG A 88 -20.69 6.66 12.86
N TYR A 89 -19.92 6.50 11.78
CA TYR A 89 -20.10 5.48 10.74
C TYR A 89 -18.76 4.87 10.27
N PRO A 90 -18.06 4.09 11.11
CA PRO A 90 -16.75 3.52 10.82
C PRO A 90 -16.72 2.64 9.56
N ARG A 91 -17.83 1.99 9.21
CA ARG A 91 -17.94 1.18 7.98
C ARG A 91 -17.92 2.01 6.69
N ARG A 92 -18.48 3.22 6.69
CA ARG A 92 -18.44 4.10 5.51
C ARG A 92 -17.04 4.68 5.30
N ALA A 93 -16.43 5.09 6.41
CA ALA A 93 -15.02 5.48 6.48
C ALA A 93 -14.10 4.40 5.86
N ALA A 94 -14.31 3.14 6.23
CA ALA A 94 -13.64 1.97 5.65
C ALA A 94 -13.76 1.91 4.13
N ALA A 95 -14.99 1.90 3.64
CA ALA A 95 -15.28 1.74 2.23
C ALA A 95 -14.67 2.86 1.40
N VAL A 96 -14.72 4.10 1.88
CA VAL A 96 -14.08 5.23 1.20
C VAL A 96 -12.57 5.06 1.16
N PHE A 97 -11.94 4.65 2.26
CA PHE A 97 -10.49 4.44 2.28
C PHE A 97 -10.06 3.30 1.34
N THR A 98 -10.77 2.17 1.36
CA THR A 98 -10.58 1.05 0.42
C THR A 98 -10.72 1.50 -1.03
N VAL A 99 -11.80 2.21 -1.36
CA VAL A 99 -12.08 2.65 -2.74
C VAL A 99 -11.05 3.66 -3.21
N VAL A 100 -10.71 4.67 -2.40
CA VAL A 100 -9.72 5.69 -2.78
C VAL A 100 -8.33 5.09 -2.90
N GLY A 101 -7.92 4.23 -1.96
CA GLY A 101 -6.64 3.55 -2.02
C GLY A 101 -6.52 2.63 -3.24
N ALA A 102 -7.53 1.81 -3.49
CA ALA A 102 -7.57 0.95 -4.67
C ALA A 102 -7.57 1.75 -5.98
N ALA A 103 -8.37 2.81 -6.06
CA ALA A 103 -8.42 3.69 -7.24
C ALA A 103 -7.08 4.39 -7.49
N ALA A 104 -6.40 4.86 -6.44
CA ALA A 104 -5.07 5.45 -6.56
C ALA A 104 -4.02 4.45 -7.08
N ALA A 105 -4.17 3.16 -6.77
CA ALA A 105 -3.30 2.10 -7.26
C ALA A 105 -3.58 1.68 -8.72
N VAL A 106 -4.76 2.01 -9.28
CA VAL A 106 -5.11 1.67 -10.67
C VAL A 106 -4.15 2.34 -11.65
N ILE A 107 -3.89 3.64 -11.50
CA ILE A 107 -3.04 4.40 -12.43
C ILE A 107 -1.65 3.75 -12.57
N PRO A 108 -0.85 3.58 -11.50
CA PRO A 108 0.45 2.93 -11.64
C PRO A 108 0.33 1.47 -12.09
N GLY A 109 -0.73 0.75 -11.69
CA GLY A 109 -0.99 -0.61 -12.15
C GLY A 109 -1.20 -0.71 -13.66
N VAL A 110 -1.94 0.22 -14.25
CA VAL A 110 -2.13 0.30 -15.71
C VAL A 110 -0.81 0.60 -16.42
N PHE A 111 0.00 1.52 -15.89
CA PHE A 111 1.33 1.81 -16.46
C PHE A 111 2.24 0.58 -16.42
N ILE A 112 2.26 -0.17 -15.31
CA ILE A 112 3.02 -1.42 -15.19
C ILE A 112 2.51 -2.47 -16.19
N ALA A 113 1.19 -2.66 -16.27
CA ALA A 113 0.61 -3.65 -17.17
C ALA A 113 0.96 -3.36 -18.64
N LEU A 114 0.79 -2.10 -19.08
CA LEU A 114 1.06 -1.69 -20.46
C LEU A 114 2.57 -1.65 -20.77
N GLY A 115 3.39 -1.20 -19.83
CA GLY A 115 4.85 -1.11 -20.01
C GLY A 115 5.56 -2.46 -20.07
N SER A 116 4.89 -3.52 -19.62
CA SER A 116 5.48 -4.87 -19.53
C SER A 116 5.49 -5.64 -20.87
N GLY A 117 4.78 -5.18 -21.89
CA GLY A 117 4.61 -5.89 -23.17
C GLY A 117 3.70 -7.13 -23.10
N HIS A 118 3.33 -7.58 -21.90
CA HIS A 118 2.51 -8.77 -21.66
C HIS A 118 1.24 -8.38 -20.91
N VAL A 119 0.26 -7.79 -21.62
CA VAL A 119 -0.90 -7.13 -21.00
C VAL A 119 -1.63 -8.05 -20.01
N GLY A 120 -1.80 -9.34 -20.34
CA GLY A 120 -2.45 -10.32 -19.46
C GLY A 120 -1.69 -10.56 -18.16
N ALA A 121 -0.41 -10.94 -18.25
CA ALA A 121 0.43 -11.19 -17.08
C ALA A 121 0.64 -9.93 -16.25
N GLY A 122 0.87 -8.78 -16.90
CA GLY A 122 1.06 -7.49 -16.25
C GLY A 122 -0.18 -6.94 -15.58
N ALA A 123 -1.37 -7.13 -16.16
CA ALA A 123 -2.62 -6.75 -15.50
C ALA A 123 -2.88 -7.61 -14.26
N THR A 124 -2.68 -8.92 -14.34
CA THR A 124 -2.81 -9.83 -13.19
C THR A 124 -1.81 -9.48 -12.09
N PHE A 125 -0.56 -9.24 -12.47
CA PHE A 125 0.49 -8.82 -11.54
C PHE A 125 0.12 -7.50 -10.85
N ALA A 126 -0.27 -6.46 -11.60
CA ALA A 126 -0.66 -5.17 -11.03
C ALA A 126 -1.88 -5.29 -10.10
N LEU A 127 -2.86 -6.12 -10.45
CA LEU A 127 -4.03 -6.37 -9.61
C LEU A 127 -3.63 -7.00 -8.28
N LEU A 128 -2.78 -8.03 -8.30
CA LEU A 128 -2.34 -8.75 -7.11
C LEU A 128 -1.32 -7.96 -6.27
N ALA A 129 -0.42 -7.22 -6.91
CA ALA A 129 0.68 -6.54 -6.24
C ALA A 129 0.35 -5.12 -5.77
N LEU A 130 -0.66 -4.46 -6.34
CA LEU A 130 -0.99 -3.06 -6.01
C LEU A 130 -2.43 -2.88 -5.56
N ILE A 131 -3.39 -3.28 -6.41
CA ILE A 131 -4.81 -2.97 -6.18
C ILE A 131 -5.36 -3.77 -4.99
N LEU A 132 -5.13 -5.08 -4.97
CA LEU A 132 -5.60 -5.96 -3.91
C LEU A 132 -4.99 -5.57 -2.54
N PRO A 133 -3.67 -5.33 -2.40
CA PRO A 133 -3.08 -4.85 -1.15
C PRO A 133 -3.67 -3.53 -0.66
N ALA A 134 -3.92 -2.57 -1.55
CA ALA A 134 -4.53 -1.30 -1.19
C ALA A 134 -5.97 -1.50 -0.65
N ALA A 135 -6.76 -2.36 -1.31
CA ALA A 135 -8.11 -2.66 -0.88
C ALA A 135 -8.16 -3.36 0.49
N LEU A 136 -7.34 -4.40 0.67
CA LEU A 136 -7.22 -5.16 1.92
C LEU A 136 -6.75 -4.27 3.08
N THR A 137 -5.77 -3.40 2.81
CA THR A 137 -5.30 -2.39 3.77
C THR A 137 -6.43 -1.51 4.25
N GLY A 138 -7.22 -0.94 3.33
CA GLY A 138 -8.33 -0.06 3.70
C GLY A 138 -9.43 -0.77 4.48
N LEU A 139 -9.73 -2.02 4.12
CA LEU A 139 -10.73 -2.83 4.81
C LEU A 139 -10.28 -3.12 6.24
N LEU A 140 -9.06 -3.62 6.40
CA LEU A 140 -8.55 -4.04 7.70
C LEU A 140 -8.22 -2.85 8.62
N ALA A 141 -7.70 -1.75 8.06
CA ALA A 141 -7.48 -0.52 8.80
C ALA A 141 -8.76 -0.03 9.47
N ALA A 142 -9.91 -0.16 8.82
CA ALA A 142 -11.18 0.26 9.41
C ALA A 142 -11.63 -0.57 10.61
N PHE A 143 -11.27 -1.85 10.66
CA PHE A 143 -11.53 -2.69 11.82
C PHE A 143 -10.56 -2.41 12.97
N LEU A 144 -9.31 -2.06 12.65
CA LEU A 144 -8.25 -1.85 13.64
C LEU A 144 -8.27 -0.44 14.23
N LEU A 145 -8.66 0.57 13.46
CA LEU A 145 -8.64 1.98 13.88
C LEU A 145 -9.38 2.25 15.20
N PRO A 146 -10.58 1.68 15.49
CA PRO A 146 -11.22 1.84 16.78
C PRO A 146 -10.39 1.31 17.95
N ALA A 147 -9.74 0.15 17.79
CA ALA A 147 -8.89 -0.44 18.82
C ALA A 147 -7.60 0.38 19.04
N VAL A 148 -6.99 0.86 17.96
CA VAL A 148 -5.81 1.73 18.02
C VAL A 148 -6.13 3.07 18.68
N ALA A 149 -7.28 3.66 18.37
CA ALA A 149 -7.72 4.91 18.98
C ALA A 149 -8.04 4.77 20.48
N ALA A 150 -8.50 3.59 20.92
CA ALA A 150 -8.85 3.32 22.31
C ALA A 150 -7.64 3.07 23.23
N SER A 151 -6.48 2.69 22.68
CA SER A 151 -5.32 2.28 23.49
C SER A 151 -4.01 2.89 23.01
N ARG A 152 -3.36 3.67 23.89
CA ARG A 152 -2.01 4.22 23.65
C ARG A 152 -0.99 3.13 23.38
N ALA A 153 -1.04 2.02 24.12
CA ALA A 153 -0.12 0.90 23.94
C ALA A 153 -0.26 0.29 22.53
N VAL A 154 -1.49 0.09 22.06
CA VAL A 154 -1.75 -0.42 20.71
C VAL A 154 -1.27 0.59 19.66
N ALA A 155 -1.54 1.88 19.84
CA ALA A 155 -1.05 2.93 18.95
C ALA A 155 0.48 2.98 18.86
N THR A 156 1.19 2.81 19.98
CA THR A 156 2.65 2.72 19.99
C THR A 156 3.15 1.51 19.22
N VAL A 157 2.53 0.33 19.40
CA VAL A 157 2.89 -0.89 18.65
C VAL A 157 2.74 -0.67 17.14
N PHE A 158 1.61 -0.10 16.69
CA PHE A 158 1.41 0.20 15.27
C PHE A 158 2.37 1.27 14.74
N ALA A 159 2.71 2.28 15.54
CA ALA A 159 3.71 3.28 15.15
C ALA A 159 5.10 2.67 14.96
N VAL A 160 5.54 1.80 15.89
CA VAL A 160 6.81 1.07 15.77
C VAL A 160 6.77 0.14 14.55
N ALA A 161 5.66 -0.58 14.35
CA ALA A 161 5.48 -1.44 13.18
C ALA A 161 5.53 -0.65 11.87
N ALA A 162 4.94 0.55 11.82
CA ALA A 162 5.00 1.42 10.64
C ALA A 162 6.43 1.85 10.32
N LEU A 163 7.21 2.25 11.34
CA LEU A 163 8.62 2.62 11.15
C LEU A 163 9.46 1.42 10.67
N ALA A 164 9.27 0.26 11.30
CA ALA A 164 9.95 -0.97 10.89
C ALA A 164 9.57 -1.39 9.46
N ALA A 165 8.30 -1.24 9.09
CA ALA A 165 7.79 -1.53 7.76
C ALA A 165 8.41 -0.61 6.70
N VAL A 166 8.48 0.70 6.95
CA VAL A 166 9.15 1.65 6.06
C VAL A 166 10.63 1.32 5.94
N ALA A 167 11.32 1.07 7.06
CA ALA A 167 12.74 0.72 7.04
C ALA A 167 13.00 -0.57 6.24
N LEU A 168 12.17 -1.60 6.45
CA LEU A 168 12.26 -2.87 5.72
C LEU A 168 12.07 -2.67 4.21
N VAL A 169 11.05 -1.91 3.82
CA VAL A 169 10.76 -1.60 2.42
C VAL A 169 11.92 -0.85 1.78
N VAL A 170 12.47 0.16 2.45
CA VAL A 170 13.63 0.92 1.97
C VAL A 170 14.85 0.03 1.82
N VAL A 171 15.20 -0.77 2.84
CA VAL A 171 16.35 -1.68 2.79
C VAL A 171 16.19 -2.68 1.64
N TRP A 172 15.02 -3.27 1.51
CA TRP A 172 14.74 -4.22 0.43
C TRP A 172 14.86 -3.57 -0.95
N THR A 173 14.31 -2.36 -1.14
CA THR A 173 14.47 -1.61 -2.40
C THR A 173 15.94 -1.29 -2.71
N VAL A 174 16.72 -0.89 -1.71
CA VAL A 174 18.17 -0.65 -1.89
C VAL A 174 18.88 -1.94 -2.32
N VAL A 175 18.58 -3.07 -1.69
CA VAL A 175 19.15 -4.38 -2.07
C VAL A 175 18.81 -4.75 -3.51
N GLN A 176 17.57 -4.52 -3.95
CA GLN A 176 17.14 -4.83 -5.33
C GLN A 176 17.76 -3.89 -6.38
N LEU A 177 18.05 -2.63 -6.01
CA LEU A 177 18.66 -1.66 -6.90
C LEU A 177 20.19 -1.74 -6.94
N THR A 178 20.81 -2.40 -5.96
CA THR A 178 22.27 -2.56 -5.92
C THR A 178 22.65 -3.75 -6.80
N PRO A 179 23.34 -3.55 -7.93
CA PRO A 179 23.86 -4.67 -8.69
C PRO A 179 24.84 -5.44 -7.79
N ILE A 180 24.49 -6.66 -7.40
CA ILE A 180 25.43 -7.58 -6.77
C ILE A 180 26.43 -7.91 -7.86
N GLY A 181 27.65 -7.36 -7.75
CA GLY A 181 28.62 -7.25 -8.84
C GLY A 181 28.70 -8.47 -9.75
N GLY A 182 28.41 -8.24 -11.03
CA GLY A 182 28.86 -9.06 -12.14
C GLY A 182 30.24 -8.63 -12.61
#